data_AF-A0A1Z3HHA2-F1
#
_entry.id   AF-A0A1Z3HHA2-F1
#
_cell.length_a   1.000
_cell.length_b   1.000
_cell.length_c   1.000
_cell.angle_alpha   90.00
_cell.angle_beta   90.00
_cell.angle_gamma   90.00
#
_symmetry.space_group_name_H-M   'P 1'
#
loop_
_entity.id
_entity.type
_entity.pdbx_description
1 polymer ?
#
loop_
_entity_poly.entity_id
_entity_poly.type
_entity_poly.pdbx_seq_one_letter_code
_entity_poly.pdbx_strand_id
1 'polypeptide(L)'
;MDVSVIGASGDCGREIVSQLVALGALAPTERLQLVGRPQGRSARVLYGLCSDLNDAYAEMAPMLDVALAPEAIVADVIVMAAGATVAGEITSRADLAAVNLPLFETYAQAIARYGGGHEIVIIVTNPVELAVEVFSRQLGRHRVIGVGAYSDSLRFRREIAADLGVRRQLVQGFIVGEHGEGMVPLWSSVQVHGMTLEEVRDARRRLQRDRIVSDFPKEVSQEKQAVLAYLKAGDIPQAYRYVDSLPPDLRVVVKPFVTHISGAKTITATANVTVDLVQNLLQGREIVVSGQVQLDGEFYGVRTPFGVPIVVTPFGWTQVVPLELWAEEADLLHRMANQLSHRLQEDLHRG
;
A
#
# COMPACT_ATOMS: atom_id res chain seq x y z
N MET A 1 21.28 8.32 -4.16
CA MET A 1 20.70 7.14 -3.50
C MET A 1 20.34 6.12 -4.56
N ASP A 2 20.75 4.88 -4.38
CA ASP A 2 20.42 3.77 -5.28
C ASP A 2 19.07 3.16 -4.90
N VAL A 3 18.31 2.69 -5.90
CA VAL A 3 16.99 2.06 -5.71
C VAL A 3 16.97 0.67 -6.32
N SER A 4 16.47 -0.33 -5.59
CA SER A 4 16.22 -1.67 -6.12
C SER A 4 14.73 -1.98 -6.14
N VAL A 5 14.20 -2.46 -7.27
CA VAL A 5 12.80 -2.89 -7.40
C VAL A 5 12.74 -4.41 -7.55
N ILE A 6 12.35 -5.09 -6.48
CA ILE A 6 12.13 -6.54 -6.44
C ILE A 6 10.80 -6.88 -7.09
N GLY A 7 10.85 -7.76 -8.11
CA GLY A 7 9.68 -8.09 -8.92
C GLY A 7 9.49 -7.14 -10.11
N ALA A 8 10.56 -6.49 -10.58
CA ALA A 8 10.52 -5.53 -11.69
C ALA A 8 9.98 -6.11 -13.01
N SER A 9 9.96 -7.44 -13.18
CA SER A 9 9.39 -8.09 -14.37
C SER A 9 7.86 -8.28 -14.30
N GLY A 10 7.24 -8.03 -13.14
CA GLY A 10 5.80 -8.10 -12.94
C GLY A 10 5.10 -6.79 -13.30
N ASP A 11 3.77 -6.81 -13.41
CA ASP A 11 2.98 -5.65 -13.85
C ASP A 11 3.24 -4.41 -12.98
N CYS A 12 3.17 -4.55 -11.64
CA CYS A 12 3.37 -3.45 -10.71
C CYS A 12 4.83 -3.00 -10.63
N GLY A 13 5.79 -3.94 -10.55
CA GLY A 13 7.21 -3.60 -10.51
C GLY A 13 7.67 -2.87 -11.77
N ARG A 14 7.20 -3.30 -12.95
CA ARG A 14 7.51 -2.63 -14.22
C ARG A 14 6.93 -1.22 -14.26
N GLU A 15 5.69 -1.04 -13.83
CA GLU A 15 5.08 0.29 -13.77
C GLU A 15 5.85 1.23 -12.83
N ILE A 16 6.28 0.75 -11.66
CA ILE A 16 7.11 1.51 -10.72
C ILE A 16 8.43 1.93 -11.37
N VAL A 17 9.14 0.99 -12.01
CA VAL A 17 10.40 1.27 -12.72
C VAL A 17 10.19 2.31 -13.82
N SER A 18 9.20 2.09 -14.69
CA SER A 18 8.88 3.02 -15.78
C SER A 18 8.56 4.43 -15.28
N GLN A 19 7.79 4.55 -14.18
CA GLN A 19 7.48 5.85 -13.59
C GLN A 19 8.69 6.53 -12.94
N LEU A 20 9.55 5.79 -12.23
CA LEU A 20 10.77 6.34 -11.63
C LEU A 20 11.69 6.94 -12.70
N VAL A 21 11.86 6.24 -13.83
CA VAL A 21 12.66 6.75 -14.95
C VAL A 21 11.95 7.93 -15.63
N ALA A 22 10.65 7.82 -15.94
CA ALA A 22 9.88 8.87 -16.61
C ALA A 22 9.85 10.19 -15.84
N LEU A 23 9.81 10.12 -14.51
CA LEU A 23 9.81 11.29 -13.63
C LEU A 23 11.22 11.83 -13.34
N GLY A 24 12.28 11.18 -13.84
CA GLY A 24 13.66 11.52 -13.50
C GLY A 24 13.89 11.45 -11.99
N ALA A 25 13.30 10.45 -11.33
CA ALA A 25 13.38 10.32 -9.87
C ALA A 25 14.81 10.04 -9.38
N LEU A 26 15.63 9.43 -10.23
CA LEU A 26 17.05 9.20 -10.03
C LEU A 26 17.86 9.97 -11.07
N ALA A 27 19.02 10.49 -10.67
CA ALA A 27 19.98 11.10 -11.57
C ALA A 27 20.69 10.04 -12.46
N PRO A 28 21.28 10.43 -13.60
CA PRO A 28 22.03 9.52 -14.46
C PRO A 28 23.21 8.80 -13.79
N THR A 29 23.71 9.34 -12.66
CA THR A 29 24.80 8.76 -11.85
C THR A 29 24.32 7.81 -10.75
N GLU A 30 23.01 7.73 -10.52
CA GLU A 30 22.41 6.89 -9.49
C GLU A 30 21.90 5.59 -10.11
N ARG A 31 21.91 4.49 -9.34
CA ARG A 31 21.50 3.18 -9.83
C ARG A 31 20.01 2.93 -9.60
N LEU A 32 19.34 2.44 -10.65
CA LEU A 32 18.06 1.76 -10.54
C LEU A 32 18.25 0.29 -10.90
N GLN A 33 18.23 -0.57 -9.88
CA GLN A 33 18.42 -2.00 -10.03
C GLN A 33 17.08 -2.71 -10.17
N LEU A 34 16.89 -3.42 -11.29
CA LEU A 34 15.73 -4.23 -11.56
C LEU A 34 15.99 -5.66 -11.09
N VAL A 35 15.26 -6.10 -10.07
CA VAL A 35 15.49 -7.39 -9.44
C VAL A 35 14.42 -8.40 -9.87
N GLY A 36 14.86 -9.55 -10.36
CA GLY A 36 14.01 -10.63 -10.87
C GLY A 36 14.51 -12.01 -10.48
N ARG A 37 14.05 -13.03 -11.21
CA ARG A 37 14.48 -14.42 -11.02
C ARG A 37 15.31 -14.91 -12.19
N PRO A 38 16.30 -15.80 -11.96
CA PRO A 38 17.15 -16.29 -13.04
C PRO A 38 16.39 -17.25 -13.96
N GLN A 39 15.44 -18.02 -13.41
CA GLN A 39 14.64 -18.95 -14.20
C GLN A 39 13.39 -18.29 -14.80
N GLY A 40 13.00 -18.80 -15.97
CA GLY A 40 11.75 -18.42 -16.64
C GLY A 40 11.86 -17.13 -17.45
N ARG A 41 10.72 -16.44 -17.60
CA ARG A 41 10.60 -15.23 -18.43
C ARG A 41 11.21 -13.98 -17.77
N SER A 42 11.39 -13.98 -16.44
CA SER A 42 11.75 -12.80 -15.65
C SER A 42 13.05 -12.15 -16.15
N ALA A 43 14.18 -12.88 -16.14
CA ALA A 43 15.47 -12.37 -16.59
C ALA A 43 15.41 -11.76 -18.01
N ARG A 44 14.81 -12.47 -18.97
CA ARG A 44 14.69 -11.99 -20.37
C ARG A 44 13.92 -10.68 -20.46
N VAL A 45 12.84 -10.53 -19.68
CA VAL A 45 12.04 -9.30 -19.64
C VAL A 45 12.84 -8.15 -19.04
N LEU A 46 13.63 -8.39 -17.99
CA LEU A 46 14.41 -7.33 -17.35
C LEU A 46 15.49 -6.75 -18.26
N TYR A 47 16.27 -7.59 -18.93
CA TYR A 47 17.27 -7.09 -19.89
C TYR A 47 16.63 -6.33 -21.05
N GLY A 48 15.51 -6.83 -21.59
CA GLY A 48 14.76 -6.13 -22.62
C GLY A 48 14.22 -4.78 -22.15
N LEU A 49 13.66 -4.73 -20.93
CA LEU A 49 13.15 -3.50 -20.32
C LEU A 49 14.28 -2.48 -20.08
N CYS A 50 15.47 -2.91 -19.65
CA CYS A 50 16.60 -2.00 -19.50
C CYS A 50 17.03 -1.39 -20.83
N SER A 51 17.09 -2.20 -21.90
CA SER A 51 17.39 -1.70 -23.25
C SER A 51 16.36 -0.68 -23.71
N ASP A 52 15.07 -1.00 -23.56
CA ASP A 52 13.96 -0.13 -23.97
C ASP A 52 13.97 1.21 -23.21
N LEU A 53 14.20 1.18 -21.89
CA LEU A 53 14.29 2.40 -21.07
C LEU A 53 15.51 3.25 -21.44
N ASN A 54 16.67 2.63 -21.71
CA ASN A 54 17.84 3.36 -22.18
C ASN A 54 17.59 4.03 -23.54
N ASP A 55 16.93 3.34 -24.47
CA ASP A 55 16.59 3.91 -25.79
C ASP A 55 15.57 5.06 -25.65
N ALA A 56 14.59 4.91 -24.75
CA ALA A 56 13.52 5.88 -24.55
C ALA A 56 13.99 7.18 -23.87
N TYR A 57 14.89 7.09 -22.89
CA TYR A 57 15.29 8.23 -22.05
C TYR A 57 16.73 8.69 -22.27
N ALA A 58 17.55 7.92 -23.00
CA ALA A 58 18.93 8.26 -23.39
C ALA A 58 19.76 8.79 -22.21
N GLU A 59 20.32 10.00 -22.34
CA GLU A 59 21.18 10.66 -21.34
C GLU A 59 20.45 10.96 -20.00
N MET A 60 19.12 10.86 -19.97
CA MET A 60 18.32 11.06 -18.76
C MET A 60 18.08 9.76 -17.98
N ALA A 61 18.39 8.60 -18.55
CA ALA A 61 18.22 7.33 -17.86
C ALA A 61 19.20 7.19 -16.69
N PRO A 62 18.76 6.69 -15.52
CA PRO A 62 19.67 6.31 -14.44
C PRO A 62 20.54 5.12 -14.86
N MET A 63 21.55 4.79 -14.06
CA MET A 63 22.31 3.55 -14.28
C MET A 63 21.40 2.33 -14.05
N LEU A 64 20.92 1.72 -15.13
CA LEU A 64 20.08 0.53 -15.06
C LEU A 64 20.94 -0.72 -14.85
N ASP A 65 20.60 -1.49 -13.81
CA ASP A 65 21.26 -2.75 -13.46
C ASP A 65 20.23 -3.88 -13.31
N VAL A 66 20.64 -5.13 -13.53
CA VAL A 66 19.79 -6.32 -13.36
C VAL A 66 20.40 -7.25 -12.33
N ALA A 67 19.64 -7.52 -11.26
CA ALA A 67 19.98 -8.55 -10.29
C ALA A 67 19.00 -9.72 -10.36
N LEU A 68 19.54 -10.93 -10.39
CA LEU A 68 18.75 -12.17 -10.51
C LEU A 68 18.84 -13.06 -9.27
N ALA A 69 19.48 -12.58 -8.21
CA ALA A 69 19.65 -13.30 -6.95
C ALA A 69 19.43 -12.32 -5.78
N PRO A 70 18.79 -12.75 -4.67
CA PRO A 70 18.56 -11.90 -3.50
C PRO A 70 19.85 -11.29 -2.93
N GLU A 71 20.96 -12.01 -2.99
CA GLU A 71 22.26 -11.58 -2.44
C GLU A 71 22.96 -10.51 -3.29
N ALA A 72 22.48 -10.30 -4.53
CA ALA A 72 23.00 -9.28 -5.45
C ALA A 72 22.27 -7.93 -5.32
N ILE A 73 21.30 -7.82 -4.40
CA ILE A 73 20.55 -6.59 -4.18
C ILE A 73 21.44 -5.55 -3.50
N VAL A 74 21.56 -4.38 -4.11
CA VAL A 74 22.33 -3.24 -3.57
C VAL A 74 21.56 -1.95 -3.82
N ALA A 75 21.04 -1.33 -2.76
CA ALA A 75 20.32 -0.07 -2.81
C ALA A 75 20.20 0.59 -1.44
N ASP A 76 19.89 1.89 -1.41
CA ASP A 76 19.47 2.62 -0.21
C ASP A 76 17.96 2.46 0.03
N VAL A 77 17.17 2.35 -1.05
CA VAL A 77 15.71 2.12 -1.00
C VAL A 77 15.35 0.87 -1.79
N ILE A 78 14.69 -0.08 -1.15
CA ILE A 78 14.28 -1.36 -1.74
C ILE A 78 12.76 -1.40 -1.83
N VAL A 79 12.22 -1.57 -3.03
CA VAL A 79 10.78 -1.76 -3.26
C VAL A 79 10.49 -3.25 -3.43
N MET A 80 9.72 -3.83 -2.50
CA MET A 80 9.28 -5.22 -2.57
C MET A 80 7.93 -5.34 -3.28
N ALA A 81 7.98 -5.59 -4.59
CA ALA A 81 6.82 -5.79 -5.46
C ALA A 81 6.76 -7.21 -6.07
N ALA A 82 7.62 -8.14 -5.61
CA ALA A 82 7.58 -9.53 -6.01
C ALA A 82 6.61 -10.34 -5.13
N GLY A 83 5.81 -11.18 -5.77
CA GLY A 83 4.93 -12.14 -5.10
C GLY A 83 3.93 -12.73 -6.07
N ALA A 84 3.28 -13.81 -5.65
CA ALA A 84 2.02 -14.20 -6.21
C ALA A 84 0.94 -13.15 -5.87
N THR A 85 -0.09 -13.10 -6.69
CA THR A 85 -1.30 -12.30 -6.48
C THR A 85 -2.51 -13.20 -6.63
N VAL A 86 -3.64 -12.87 -6.00
CA VAL A 86 -4.90 -13.59 -6.20
C VAL A 86 -5.28 -13.54 -7.68
N ALA A 87 -5.04 -14.64 -8.39
CA ALA A 87 -5.36 -14.86 -9.79
C ALA A 87 -5.23 -16.37 -10.09
N GLY A 88 -6.16 -16.95 -10.83
CA GLY A 88 -6.11 -18.37 -11.20
C GLY A 88 -6.38 -19.30 -10.01
N GLU A 89 -5.42 -20.18 -9.68
CA GLU A 89 -5.54 -21.26 -8.68
C GLU A 89 -5.57 -20.78 -7.22
N ILE A 90 -5.13 -19.55 -6.95
CA ILE A 90 -5.13 -18.97 -5.60
C ILE A 90 -6.51 -18.37 -5.33
N THR A 91 -7.28 -19.02 -4.45
CA THR A 91 -8.68 -18.65 -4.19
C THR A 91 -8.89 -17.93 -2.86
N SER A 92 -7.94 -18.04 -1.92
CA SER A 92 -8.05 -17.41 -0.61
C SER A 92 -6.83 -16.56 -0.22
N ARG A 93 -7.03 -15.66 0.75
CA ARG A 93 -5.98 -14.84 1.32
C ARG A 93 -4.94 -15.66 2.09
N ALA A 94 -5.36 -16.76 2.73
CA ALA A 94 -4.47 -17.67 3.44
C ALA A 94 -3.56 -18.42 2.47
N ASP A 95 -4.07 -18.86 1.31
CA ASP A 95 -3.24 -19.49 0.27
C ASP A 95 -2.20 -18.49 -0.26
N LEU A 96 -2.61 -17.23 -0.45
CA LEU A 96 -1.70 -16.16 -0.87
C LEU A 96 -0.59 -15.94 0.17
N ALA A 97 -0.94 -15.92 1.46
CA ALA A 97 0.02 -15.79 2.55
C ALA A 97 1.04 -16.95 2.54
N ALA A 98 0.57 -18.18 2.46
CA ALA A 98 1.41 -19.37 2.41
C ALA A 98 2.37 -19.39 1.20
N VAL A 99 1.90 -18.93 0.03
CA VAL A 99 2.74 -18.85 -1.18
C VAL A 99 3.80 -17.75 -1.07
N ASN A 100 3.47 -16.60 -0.48
CA ASN A 100 4.37 -15.44 -0.45
C ASN A 100 5.30 -15.42 0.77
N LEU A 101 4.97 -16.12 1.87
CA LEU A 101 5.79 -16.13 3.09
C LEU A 101 7.23 -16.59 2.85
N PRO A 102 7.51 -17.74 2.18
CA PRO A 102 8.90 -18.17 1.92
C PRO A 102 9.68 -17.16 1.07
N LEU A 103 8.99 -16.47 0.16
CA LEU A 103 9.58 -15.41 -0.66
C LEU A 103 10.01 -14.21 0.21
N PHE A 104 9.13 -13.78 1.11
CA PHE A 104 9.43 -12.68 2.04
C PHE A 104 10.59 -13.01 2.96
N GLU A 105 10.62 -14.22 3.54
CA GLU A 105 11.72 -14.66 4.40
C GLU A 105 13.06 -14.68 3.66
N THR A 106 13.07 -15.22 2.43
CA THR A 106 14.27 -15.29 1.60
C THR A 106 14.87 -13.91 1.36
N TYR A 107 14.05 -12.94 0.91
CA TYR A 107 14.54 -11.58 0.65
C TYR A 107 14.89 -10.82 1.94
N ALA A 108 14.08 -10.95 3.00
CA ALA A 108 14.36 -10.29 4.27
C ALA A 108 15.69 -10.76 4.87
N GLN A 109 15.96 -12.07 4.84
CA GLN A 109 17.23 -12.64 5.30
C GLN A 109 18.42 -12.22 4.43
N ALA A 110 18.25 -12.22 3.10
CA ALA A 110 19.31 -11.79 2.19
C ALA A 110 19.68 -10.32 2.41
N ILE A 111 18.69 -9.43 2.51
CA ILE A 111 18.93 -8.00 2.77
C ILE A 111 19.58 -7.81 4.14
N ALA A 112 19.13 -8.52 5.18
CA ALA A 112 19.75 -8.44 6.50
C ALA A 112 21.22 -8.90 6.51
N ARG A 113 21.56 -9.88 5.67
CA ARG A 113 22.90 -10.50 5.63
C ARG A 113 23.88 -9.77 4.72
N TYR A 114 23.43 -9.29 3.57
CA TYR A 114 24.28 -8.75 2.50
C TYR A 114 24.11 -7.24 2.29
N GLY A 115 23.05 -6.65 2.86
CA GLY A 115 22.85 -5.21 2.85
C GLY A 115 23.87 -4.44 3.69
N GLY A 116 23.95 -3.14 3.46
CA GLY A 116 24.66 -2.15 4.26
C GLY A 116 23.98 -1.78 5.58
N GLY A 117 22.80 -2.33 5.91
CA GLY A 117 22.19 -2.22 7.24
C GLY A 117 21.45 -0.91 7.51
N HIS A 118 21.20 -0.11 6.47
CA HIS A 118 20.51 1.19 6.54
C HIS A 118 19.38 1.31 5.51
N GLU A 119 19.11 0.26 4.74
CA GLU A 119 18.14 0.27 3.66
C GLU A 119 16.73 0.47 4.16
N ILE A 120 15.96 1.29 3.45
CA ILE A 120 14.52 1.40 3.65
C ILE A 120 13.81 0.44 2.72
N VAL A 121 12.93 -0.40 3.27
CA VAL A 121 12.15 -1.35 2.50
C VAL A 121 10.70 -0.89 2.40
N ILE A 122 10.27 -0.62 1.17
CA ILE A 122 8.88 -0.29 0.85
C ILE A 122 8.15 -1.56 0.38
N ILE A 123 7.16 -1.99 1.14
CA ILE A 123 6.38 -3.19 0.86
C ILE A 123 5.16 -2.84 -0.01
N VAL A 124 5.08 -3.49 -1.17
CA VAL A 124 3.96 -3.36 -2.12
C VAL A 124 3.17 -4.67 -2.23
N THR A 125 3.87 -5.81 -2.16
CA THR A 125 3.26 -7.13 -2.30
C THR A 125 2.28 -7.45 -1.18
N ASN A 126 1.14 -8.04 -1.54
CA ASN A 126 0.13 -8.53 -0.60
C ASN A 126 0.41 -9.97 -0.13
N PRO A 127 0.03 -10.35 1.11
CA PRO A 127 -0.52 -9.49 2.16
C PRO A 127 0.55 -8.53 2.72
N VAL A 128 0.28 -7.23 2.67
CA VAL A 128 1.27 -6.20 3.02
C VAL A 128 1.68 -6.29 4.50
N GLU A 129 0.74 -6.57 5.40
CA GLU A 129 0.99 -6.71 6.82
C GLU A 129 1.91 -7.90 7.13
N LEU A 130 1.75 -9.02 6.43
CA LEU A 130 2.61 -10.21 6.59
C LEU A 130 4.05 -9.91 6.16
N ALA A 131 4.23 -9.26 5.02
CA ALA A 131 5.55 -8.83 4.58
C ALA A 131 6.16 -7.81 5.55
N VAL A 132 5.39 -6.85 6.06
CA VAL A 132 5.87 -5.89 7.07
C VAL A 132 6.34 -6.61 8.34
N GLU A 133 5.61 -7.61 8.83
CA GLU A 133 6.01 -8.45 9.97
C GLU A 133 7.37 -9.14 9.71
N VAL A 134 7.47 -9.88 8.59
CA VAL A 134 8.64 -10.68 8.25
C VAL A 134 9.88 -9.81 8.08
N PHE A 135 9.77 -8.71 7.32
CA PHE A 135 10.90 -7.81 7.09
C PHE A 135 11.27 -7.03 8.35
N SER A 136 10.29 -6.61 9.16
CA SER A 136 10.58 -5.87 10.40
C SER A 136 11.33 -6.71 11.42
N ARG A 137 11.07 -8.02 11.49
CA ARG A 137 11.83 -8.94 12.36
C ARG A 137 13.31 -9.05 11.98
N GLN A 138 13.63 -8.97 10.69
CA GLN A 138 15.01 -9.11 10.20
C GLN A 138 15.75 -7.77 10.12
N LEU A 139 15.05 -6.70 9.77
CA LEU A 139 15.65 -5.39 9.47
C LEU A 139 15.40 -4.35 10.57
N GLY A 140 14.46 -4.59 11.47
CA GLY A 140 14.00 -3.59 12.44
C GLY A 140 12.89 -2.71 11.87
N ARG A 141 11.88 -2.45 12.72
CA ARG A 141 10.60 -1.85 12.32
C ARG A 141 10.70 -0.50 11.61
N HIS A 142 11.62 0.37 12.03
CA HIS A 142 11.74 1.75 11.52
C HIS A 142 12.17 1.84 10.05
N ARG A 143 12.71 0.75 9.50
CA ARG A 143 13.18 0.67 8.11
C ARG A 143 12.13 0.11 7.15
N VAL A 144 11.01 -0.41 7.64
CA VAL A 144 10.03 -1.14 6.80
C VAL A 144 8.70 -0.39 6.79
N ILE A 145 8.20 -0.08 5.58
CA ILE A 145 6.96 0.67 5.39
C ILE A 145 6.13 0.01 4.28
N GLY A 146 4.90 -0.40 4.56
CA GLY A 146 3.95 -0.83 3.54
C GLY A 146 3.08 0.31 3.02
N VAL A 147 2.71 0.26 1.74
CA VAL A 147 2.01 1.36 1.03
C VAL A 147 0.47 1.27 1.04
N GLY A 148 -0.10 0.20 1.61
CA GLY A 148 -1.54 -0.07 1.56
C GLY A 148 -2.38 1.07 2.14
N ALA A 149 -2.11 1.45 3.38
CA ALA A 149 -2.86 2.47 4.12
C ALA A 149 -2.67 3.86 3.49
N TYR A 150 -1.55 4.07 2.80
CA TYR A 150 -1.28 5.32 2.10
C TYR A 150 -2.24 5.46 0.92
N SER A 151 -2.33 4.39 0.10
CA SER A 151 -3.30 4.31 -0.99
C SER A 151 -4.74 4.45 -0.48
N ASP A 152 -5.09 3.79 0.62
CA ASP A 152 -6.45 3.81 1.17
C ASP A 152 -6.84 5.20 1.68
N SER A 153 -5.93 5.88 2.39
CA SER A 153 -6.14 7.26 2.85
C SER A 153 -6.25 8.24 1.66
N LEU A 154 -5.46 8.06 0.60
CA LEU A 154 -5.56 8.89 -0.61
C LEU A 154 -6.87 8.66 -1.37
N ARG A 155 -7.40 7.43 -1.38
CA ARG A 155 -8.73 7.11 -1.92
C ARG A 155 -9.81 7.77 -1.07
N PHE A 156 -9.73 7.66 0.25
CA PHE A 156 -10.71 8.26 1.15
C PHE A 156 -10.84 9.78 0.94
N ARG A 157 -9.69 10.46 0.90
CA ARG A 157 -9.63 11.91 0.63
C ARG A 157 -10.20 12.26 -0.74
N ARG A 158 -9.98 11.42 -1.76
CA ARG A 158 -10.55 11.62 -3.11
C ARG A 158 -12.07 11.51 -3.08
N GLU A 159 -12.60 10.47 -2.45
CA GLU A 159 -14.05 10.22 -2.41
C GLU A 159 -14.79 11.31 -1.62
N ILE A 160 -14.25 11.75 -0.48
CA ILE A 160 -14.78 12.91 0.25
C ILE A 160 -14.74 14.18 -0.61
N ALA A 161 -13.59 14.46 -1.25
CA ALA A 161 -13.44 15.66 -2.06
C ALA A 161 -14.42 15.71 -3.24
N ALA A 162 -14.67 14.56 -3.87
CA ALA A 162 -15.64 14.43 -4.96
C ALA A 162 -17.06 14.78 -4.49
N ASP A 163 -17.50 14.26 -3.34
CA ASP A 163 -18.85 14.51 -2.81
C ASP A 163 -19.03 15.94 -2.29
N LEU A 164 -17.94 16.58 -1.85
CA LEU A 164 -17.95 17.99 -1.42
C LEU A 164 -17.74 18.98 -2.57
N GLY A 165 -17.38 18.52 -3.77
CA GLY A 165 -17.08 19.39 -4.90
C GLY A 165 -15.80 20.22 -4.73
N VAL A 166 -14.82 19.71 -3.97
CA VAL A 166 -13.55 20.39 -3.68
C VAL A 166 -12.35 19.62 -4.26
N ARG A 167 -11.17 20.25 -4.24
CA ARG A 167 -9.92 19.58 -4.65
C ARG A 167 -9.46 18.62 -3.54
N ARG A 168 -9.00 17.42 -3.90
CA ARG A 168 -8.48 16.40 -2.96
C ARG A 168 -7.41 16.96 -2.01
N GLN A 169 -6.57 17.87 -2.48
CA GLN A 169 -5.49 18.49 -1.71
C GLN A 169 -6.01 19.29 -0.52
N LEU A 170 -7.25 19.78 -0.57
CA LEU A 170 -7.88 20.51 0.54
C LEU A 170 -8.45 19.57 1.61
N VAL A 171 -8.60 18.27 1.32
CA VAL A 171 -9.12 17.30 2.27
C VAL A 171 -7.96 16.59 2.95
N GLN A 172 -7.99 16.56 4.29
CA GLN A 172 -7.20 15.65 5.11
C GLN A 172 -8.12 14.57 5.68
N GLY A 173 -7.56 13.40 5.97
CA GLY A 173 -8.28 12.27 6.52
C GLY A 173 -7.48 11.00 6.34
N PHE A 174 -7.59 10.09 7.31
CA PHE A 174 -6.83 8.85 7.35
C PHE A 174 -7.75 7.64 7.37
N ILE A 175 -7.31 6.58 6.68
CA ILE A 175 -7.73 5.21 6.94
C ILE A 175 -6.55 4.53 7.61
N VAL A 176 -6.83 3.90 8.75
CA VAL A 176 -5.86 3.11 9.52
C VAL A 176 -6.25 1.64 9.48
N GLY A 177 -5.38 0.79 10.00
CA GLY A 177 -5.62 -0.64 10.09
C GLY A 177 -5.12 -1.48 8.94
N GLU A 178 -5.76 -2.62 8.76
CA GLU A 178 -5.35 -3.60 7.77
C GLU A 178 -5.78 -3.17 6.37
N HIS A 179 -4.89 -3.33 5.38
CA HIS A 179 -5.26 -3.14 3.99
C HIS A 179 -6.32 -4.17 3.58
N GLY A 180 -7.51 -3.69 3.21
CA GLY A 180 -8.62 -4.51 2.74
C GLY A 180 -9.79 -4.52 3.73
N GLU A 181 -10.01 -5.65 4.41
CA GLU A 181 -11.23 -5.88 5.19
C GLU A 181 -11.17 -5.35 6.62
N GLY A 182 -9.96 -5.23 7.20
CA GLY A 182 -9.75 -4.64 8.52
C GLY A 182 -9.39 -3.15 8.48
N MET A 183 -9.82 -2.42 7.45
CA MET A 183 -9.67 -0.96 7.36
C MET A 183 -10.55 -0.27 8.40
N VAL A 184 -10.06 0.85 8.93
CA VAL A 184 -10.73 1.68 9.92
C VAL A 184 -10.74 3.14 9.44
N PRO A 185 -11.85 3.62 8.85
CA PRO A 185 -11.97 5.00 8.42
C PRO A 185 -12.06 5.95 9.62
N LEU A 186 -11.14 6.91 9.71
CA LEU A 186 -11.09 7.88 10.80
C LEU A 186 -11.80 9.17 10.39
N TRP A 187 -13.11 9.20 10.56
CA TRP A 187 -13.94 10.38 10.33
C TRP A 187 -13.65 11.51 11.32
N SER A 188 -13.21 11.19 12.54
CA SER A 188 -12.66 12.16 13.50
C SER A 188 -11.52 13.00 12.91
N SER A 189 -10.70 12.40 12.04
CA SER A 189 -9.53 13.02 11.42
C SER A 189 -9.83 13.89 10.18
N VAL A 190 -11.07 13.86 9.67
CA VAL A 190 -11.41 14.51 8.39
C VAL A 190 -11.44 16.04 8.50
N GLN A 191 -10.43 16.73 7.98
CA GLN A 191 -10.40 18.19 7.92
C GLN A 191 -10.55 18.65 6.46
N VAL A 192 -11.18 19.79 6.25
CA VAL A 192 -11.27 20.41 4.92
C VAL A 192 -10.76 21.84 5.01
N HIS A 193 -9.65 22.11 4.33
CA HIS A 193 -9.02 23.41 4.33
C HIS A 193 -9.98 24.47 3.75
N GLY A 194 -10.16 25.55 4.50
CA GLY A 194 -11.10 26.63 4.15
C GLY A 194 -12.51 26.45 4.71
N MET A 195 -12.82 25.35 5.40
CA MET A 195 -14.07 25.18 6.15
C MET A 195 -13.85 25.40 7.64
N THR A 196 -14.87 25.96 8.31
CA THR A 196 -14.96 26.05 9.76
C THR A 196 -15.20 24.68 10.39
N LEU A 197 -14.98 24.57 11.72
CA LEU A 197 -15.23 23.32 12.44
C LEU A 197 -16.71 22.88 12.38
N GLU A 198 -17.65 23.83 12.33
CA GLU A 198 -19.08 23.55 12.20
C GLU A 198 -19.41 23.00 10.81
N GLU A 199 -18.92 23.65 9.75
CA GLU A 199 -19.09 23.17 8.37
C GLU A 199 -18.48 21.78 8.17
N VAL A 200 -17.31 21.50 8.76
CA VAL A 200 -16.69 20.18 8.71
C VAL A 200 -17.53 19.14 9.46
N ARG A 201 -18.11 19.48 10.62
CA ARG A 201 -18.99 18.57 11.36
C ARG A 201 -20.25 18.22 10.57
N ASP A 202 -20.88 19.22 9.94
CA ASP A 202 -22.07 19.01 9.12
C ASP A 202 -21.74 18.21 7.85
N ALA A 203 -20.61 18.51 7.21
CA ALA A 203 -20.11 17.75 6.07
C ALA A 203 -19.87 16.28 6.43
N ARG A 204 -19.18 15.99 7.54
CA ARG A 204 -18.96 14.61 8.02
C ARG A 204 -20.28 13.89 8.23
N ARG A 205 -21.22 14.49 8.97
CA ARG A 205 -22.54 13.89 9.25
C ARG A 205 -23.28 13.55 7.94
N ARG A 206 -23.34 14.49 7.00
CA ARG A 206 -23.98 14.31 5.69
C ARG A 206 -23.35 13.19 4.87
N LEU A 207 -22.02 13.13 4.82
CA LEU A 207 -21.27 12.13 4.05
C LEU A 207 -21.37 10.73 4.67
N GLN A 208 -21.31 10.65 6.00
CA GLN A 208 -21.48 9.41 6.76
C GLN A 208 -22.91 8.88 6.72
N ARG A 209 -23.89 9.75 6.51
CA ARG A 209 -25.34 9.45 6.52
C ARG A 209 -25.81 8.89 7.86
N ASP A 210 -25.32 9.48 8.95
CA ASP A 210 -25.63 9.07 10.34
C ASP A 210 -25.34 7.58 10.65
N ARG A 211 -24.48 6.93 9.83
CA ARG A 211 -24.01 5.56 10.05
C ARG A 211 -23.09 5.47 11.26
N ILE A 212 -23.09 4.31 11.89
CA ILE A 212 -22.19 3.98 13.01
C ILE A 212 -20.90 3.42 12.43
N VAL A 213 -19.76 4.04 12.74
CA VAL A 213 -18.47 3.66 12.12
C VAL A 213 -18.08 2.23 12.51
N SER A 214 -18.46 1.78 13.70
CA SER A 214 -18.15 0.43 14.19
C SER A 214 -18.81 -0.70 13.37
N ASP A 215 -19.83 -0.40 12.55
CA ASP A 215 -20.50 -1.36 11.68
C ASP A 215 -19.84 -1.48 10.29
N PHE A 216 -18.83 -0.66 10.02
CA PHE A 216 -18.15 -0.58 8.72
C PHE A 216 -17.78 -1.95 8.11
N PRO A 217 -17.16 -2.92 8.81
CA PRO A 217 -16.81 -4.22 8.21
C PRO A 217 -18.03 -5.02 7.74
N LYS A 218 -19.14 -4.94 8.49
CA LYS A 218 -20.40 -5.61 8.16
C LYS A 218 -21.01 -4.97 6.92
N GLU A 219 -21.03 -3.64 6.85
CA GLU A 219 -21.56 -2.92 5.70
C GLU A 219 -20.73 -3.18 4.45
N VAL A 220 -19.40 -3.13 4.52
CA VAL A 220 -18.52 -3.49 3.40
C VAL A 220 -18.85 -4.89 2.87
N SER A 221 -19.07 -5.85 3.76
CA SER A 221 -19.44 -7.23 3.37
C SER A 221 -20.79 -7.29 2.65
N GLN A 222 -21.78 -6.55 3.14
CA GLN A 222 -23.11 -6.45 2.51
C GLN A 222 -23.04 -5.77 1.14
N GLU A 223 -22.31 -4.66 1.03
CA GLU A 223 -22.17 -3.92 -0.22
C GLU A 223 -21.39 -4.70 -1.29
N LYS A 224 -20.35 -5.44 -0.89
CA LYS A 224 -19.66 -6.39 -1.80
C LYS A 224 -20.64 -7.44 -2.35
N GLN A 225 -21.52 -7.99 -1.50
CA GLN A 225 -22.52 -8.97 -1.95
C GLN A 225 -23.55 -8.36 -2.91
N ALA A 226 -24.01 -7.13 -2.64
CA ALA A 226 -24.92 -6.41 -3.52
C ALA A 226 -24.28 -6.18 -4.90
N VAL A 227 -23.03 -5.73 -4.92
CA VAL A 227 -22.31 -5.47 -6.17
C VAL A 227 -21.98 -6.76 -6.94
N LEU A 228 -21.70 -7.86 -6.23
CA LEU A 228 -21.49 -9.17 -6.85
C LEU A 228 -22.69 -9.62 -7.70
N ALA A 229 -23.92 -9.23 -7.34
CA ALA A 229 -25.10 -9.55 -8.15
C ALA A 229 -25.03 -8.89 -9.53
N TYR A 230 -24.65 -7.61 -9.61
CA TYR A 230 -24.46 -6.90 -10.88
C TYR A 230 -23.30 -7.48 -11.70
N LEU A 231 -22.18 -7.81 -11.03
CA LEU A 231 -21.01 -8.40 -11.67
C LEU A 231 -21.32 -9.79 -12.28
N LYS A 232 -22.06 -10.64 -11.56
CA LYS A 232 -22.52 -11.95 -12.06
C LYS A 232 -23.50 -11.82 -13.23
N ALA A 233 -24.29 -10.75 -13.26
CA ALA A 233 -25.16 -10.43 -14.39
C ALA A 233 -24.42 -9.80 -15.58
N GLY A 234 -23.11 -9.53 -15.47
CA GLY A 234 -22.31 -8.88 -16.51
C GLY A 234 -22.53 -7.37 -16.63
N ASP A 235 -23.28 -6.74 -15.73
CA ASP A 235 -23.58 -5.31 -15.77
C ASP A 235 -22.55 -4.49 -14.98
N ILE A 236 -21.34 -4.42 -15.55
CA ILE A 236 -20.23 -3.65 -14.96
C ILE A 236 -20.59 -2.15 -14.80
N PRO A 237 -21.23 -1.47 -15.77
CA PRO A 237 -21.61 -0.06 -15.60
C PRO A 237 -22.58 0.18 -14.45
N GLN A 238 -23.54 -0.73 -14.22
CA GLN A 238 -24.45 -0.62 -13.07
C GLN A 238 -23.73 -0.89 -11.76
N ALA A 239 -22.77 -1.83 -11.72
CA ALA A 239 -21.93 -2.05 -10.55
C ALA A 239 -21.20 -0.77 -10.11
N TYR A 240 -20.58 -0.05 -11.05
CA TYR A 240 -19.92 1.24 -10.73
C TYR A 240 -20.91 2.32 -10.30
N ARG A 241 -22.06 2.45 -10.97
CA ARG A 241 -23.10 3.41 -10.58
C ARG A 241 -23.63 3.15 -9.16
N TYR A 242 -23.78 1.88 -8.79
CA TYR A 242 -24.17 1.50 -7.44
C TYR A 242 -23.09 1.90 -6.43
N VAL A 243 -21.82 1.57 -6.70
CA VAL A 243 -20.71 1.93 -5.82
C VAL A 243 -20.61 3.45 -5.65
N ASP A 244 -20.73 4.23 -6.73
CA ASP A 244 -20.68 5.69 -6.66
C ASP A 244 -21.82 6.30 -5.81
N SER A 245 -22.89 5.54 -5.54
CA SER A 245 -23.99 5.96 -4.64
C SER A 245 -23.71 5.69 -3.15
N LEU A 246 -22.68 4.90 -2.82
CA LEU A 246 -22.34 4.55 -1.43
C LEU A 246 -21.62 5.72 -0.73
N PRO A 247 -21.65 5.78 0.61
CA PRO A 247 -20.79 6.66 1.40
C PRO A 247 -19.28 6.57 1.04
N PRO A 248 -18.52 7.67 1.13
CA PRO A 248 -17.11 7.72 0.71
C PRO A 248 -16.20 6.63 1.27
N ASP A 249 -16.36 6.29 2.54
CA ASP A 249 -15.59 5.25 3.24
C ASP A 249 -15.83 3.86 2.65
N LEU A 250 -17.09 3.49 2.37
CA LEU A 250 -17.42 2.22 1.74
C LEU A 250 -16.86 2.13 0.32
N ARG A 251 -16.88 3.23 -0.44
CA ARG A 251 -16.32 3.28 -1.80
C ARG A 251 -14.83 2.96 -1.84
N VAL A 252 -14.07 3.28 -0.79
CA VAL A 252 -12.63 2.97 -0.73
C VAL A 252 -12.34 1.47 -0.85
N VAL A 253 -13.22 0.62 -0.32
CA VAL A 253 -13.04 -0.84 -0.32
C VAL A 253 -13.81 -1.50 -1.46
N VAL A 254 -15.05 -1.08 -1.70
CA VAL A 254 -15.92 -1.74 -2.68
C VAL A 254 -15.48 -1.41 -4.11
N LYS A 255 -15.04 -0.18 -4.41
CA LYS A 255 -14.64 0.21 -5.77
C LYS A 255 -13.43 -0.58 -6.30
N PRO A 256 -12.32 -0.74 -5.57
CA PRO A 256 -11.21 -1.60 -5.99
C PRO A 256 -11.61 -3.06 -6.18
N PHE A 257 -12.56 -3.56 -5.37
CA PHE A 257 -13.09 -4.91 -5.51
C PHE A 257 -13.83 -5.09 -6.86
N VAL A 258 -14.65 -4.11 -7.27
CA VAL A 258 -15.27 -4.09 -8.61
C VAL A 258 -14.20 -4.08 -9.71
N THR A 259 -13.19 -3.22 -9.58
CA THR A 259 -12.08 -3.13 -10.54
C THR A 259 -11.35 -4.45 -10.71
N HIS A 260 -11.09 -5.16 -9.60
CA HIS A 260 -10.43 -6.46 -9.63
C HIS A 260 -11.26 -7.51 -10.37
N ILE A 261 -12.57 -7.59 -10.06
CA ILE A 261 -13.46 -8.57 -10.70
C ILE A 261 -13.71 -8.23 -12.17
N SER A 262 -13.67 -6.97 -12.56
CA SER A 262 -13.77 -6.59 -13.98
C SER A 262 -12.54 -6.98 -14.82
N GLY A 263 -11.56 -7.68 -14.23
CA GLY A 263 -10.34 -8.14 -14.91
C GLY A 263 -9.22 -7.08 -14.96
N ALA A 264 -9.47 -5.90 -14.41
CA ALA A 264 -8.45 -4.87 -14.27
C ALA A 264 -7.69 -5.06 -12.95
N LYS A 265 -6.44 -4.57 -12.89
CA LYS A 265 -5.66 -4.52 -11.65
C LYS A 265 -5.41 -3.07 -11.28
N THR A 266 -5.26 -2.78 -9.99
CA THR A 266 -4.94 -1.42 -9.52
C THR A 266 -3.46 -1.07 -9.65
N ILE A 267 -2.82 -1.48 -10.75
CA ILE A 267 -1.36 -1.34 -10.99
C ILE A 267 -0.93 0.12 -10.88
N THR A 268 -1.55 1.02 -11.65
CA THR A 268 -1.18 2.43 -11.71
C THR A 268 -1.37 3.13 -10.37
N ALA A 269 -2.44 2.83 -9.64
CA ALA A 269 -2.69 3.45 -8.34
C ALA A 269 -1.63 3.02 -7.31
N THR A 270 -1.31 1.73 -7.26
CA THR A 270 -0.29 1.19 -6.36
C THR A 270 1.11 1.70 -6.71
N ALA A 271 1.46 1.73 -8.00
CA ALA A 271 2.74 2.23 -8.48
C ALA A 271 2.93 3.71 -8.14
N ASN A 272 1.93 4.57 -8.41
CA ASN A 272 2.03 6.00 -8.12
C ASN A 272 2.27 6.29 -6.63
N VAL A 273 1.56 5.59 -5.75
CA VAL A 273 1.73 5.77 -4.28
C VAL A 273 3.12 5.32 -3.83
N THR A 274 3.63 4.24 -4.43
CA THR A 274 4.98 3.73 -4.15
C THR A 274 6.05 4.71 -4.65
N VAL A 275 5.91 5.20 -5.88
CA VAL A 275 6.83 6.15 -6.52
C VAL A 275 6.85 7.47 -5.77
N ASP A 276 5.70 7.98 -5.34
CA ASP A 276 5.61 9.18 -4.51
C ASP A 276 6.40 9.01 -3.20
N LEU A 277 6.25 7.88 -2.51
CA LEU A 277 7.02 7.60 -1.30
C LEU A 277 8.53 7.51 -1.58
N VAL A 278 8.93 6.78 -2.64
CA VAL A 278 10.34 6.69 -3.06
C VAL A 278 10.92 8.08 -3.36
N GLN A 279 10.23 8.91 -4.15
CA GLN A 279 10.71 10.25 -4.49
C GLN A 279 10.90 11.14 -3.25
N ASN A 280 10.00 11.07 -2.28
CA ASN A 280 10.14 11.85 -1.05
C ASN A 280 11.36 11.41 -0.22
N LEU A 281 11.64 10.09 -0.15
CA LEU A 281 12.85 9.58 0.48
C LEU A 281 14.12 10.07 -0.23
N LEU A 282 14.17 9.94 -1.57
CA LEU A 282 15.31 10.36 -2.39
C LEU A 282 15.56 11.87 -2.30
N GLN A 283 14.51 12.67 -2.20
CA GLN A 283 14.60 14.13 -2.11
C GLN A 283 14.93 14.64 -0.70
N GLY A 284 15.12 13.76 0.28
CA GLY A 284 15.49 14.18 1.63
C GLY A 284 14.32 14.77 2.43
N ARG A 285 13.06 14.59 1.99
CA ARG A 285 11.90 15.28 2.58
C ARG A 285 11.36 14.52 3.79
N GLU A 286 11.01 15.28 4.83
CA GLU A 286 10.17 14.77 5.90
C GLU A 286 8.70 14.91 5.50
N ILE A 287 7.97 13.80 5.51
CA ILE A 287 6.55 13.77 5.12
C ILE A 287 5.71 12.97 6.11
N VAL A 288 4.41 13.25 6.13
CA VAL A 288 3.42 12.44 6.84
C VAL A 288 2.62 11.62 5.84
N VAL A 289 2.64 10.30 6.01
CA VAL A 289 1.87 9.34 5.21
C VAL A 289 1.21 8.33 6.12
N SER A 290 0.14 7.67 5.66
CA SER A 290 -0.38 6.50 6.36
C SER A 290 0.38 5.28 5.89
N GLY A 291 1.23 4.67 6.72
CA GLY A 291 2.05 3.52 6.34
C GLY A 291 1.69 2.29 7.16
N GLN A 292 1.72 1.10 6.55
CA GLN A 292 1.77 -0.14 7.34
C GLN A 292 3.14 -0.27 7.97
N VAL A 293 3.20 -0.23 9.29
CA VAL A 293 4.45 -0.39 10.04
C VAL A 293 4.24 -1.33 11.21
N GLN A 294 5.31 -2.01 11.63
CA GLN A 294 5.29 -2.80 12.86
C GLN A 294 5.22 -1.87 14.08
N LEU A 295 4.11 -1.93 14.81
CA LEU A 295 3.91 -1.14 16.02
C LEU A 295 4.42 -1.85 17.28
N ASP A 296 4.76 -1.06 18.31
CA ASP A 296 5.15 -1.56 19.65
C ASP A 296 4.27 -0.96 20.78
N GLY A 297 3.06 -0.55 20.44
CA GLY A 297 2.07 0.01 21.38
C GLY A 297 1.89 1.52 21.28
N GLU A 298 2.68 2.21 20.45
CA GLU A 298 2.60 3.68 20.32
C GLU A 298 1.27 4.21 19.75
N PHE A 299 0.45 3.37 19.11
CA PHE A 299 -0.87 3.75 18.61
C PHE A 299 -1.96 2.92 19.29
N TYR A 300 -2.60 3.50 20.32
CA TYR A 300 -3.69 2.86 21.07
C TYR A 300 -3.34 1.45 21.60
N GLY A 301 -2.07 1.18 21.91
CA GLY A 301 -1.63 -0.11 22.45
C GLY A 301 -1.47 -1.24 21.41
N VAL A 302 -1.62 -0.96 20.12
CA VAL A 302 -1.44 -1.95 19.05
C VAL A 302 0.03 -2.37 18.90
N ARG A 303 0.29 -3.68 18.80
CA ARG A 303 1.65 -4.27 18.74
C ARG A 303 1.88 -5.19 17.52
N THR A 304 1.10 -5.00 16.47
CA THR A 304 1.13 -5.78 15.23
C THR A 304 1.37 -4.83 14.04
N PRO A 305 1.74 -5.31 12.84
CA PRO A 305 1.75 -4.46 11.66
C PRO A 305 0.39 -3.83 11.46
N PHE A 306 0.34 -2.51 11.34
CA PHE A 306 -0.93 -1.80 11.24
C PHE A 306 -0.71 -0.53 10.43
N GLY A 307 -1.67 -0.19 9.56
CA GLY A 307 -1.66 1.08 8.85
C GLY A 307 -1.93 2.24 9.81
N VAL A 308 -1.00 3.18 9.96
CA VAL A 308 -1.18 4.36 10.81
C VAL A 308 -0.49 5.58 10.18
N PRO A 309 -0.92 6.82 10.49
CA PRO A 309 -0.17 8.00 10.07
C PRO A 309 1.20 8.03 10.75
N ILE A 310 2.27 8.08 9.97
CA ILE A 310 3.65 8.09 10.41
C ILE A 310 4.41 9.27 9.81
N VAL A 311 5.42 9.74 10.53
CA VAL A 311 6.43 10.64 9.99
C VAL A 311 7.51 9.80 9.32
N VAL A 312 7.73 10.03 8.03
CA VAL A 312 8.75 9.38 7.22
C VAL A 312 9.87 10.36 6.92
N THR A 313 11.09 9.89 7.12
CA THR A 313 12.34 10.60 6.85
C THR A 313 13.18 9.78 5.87
N PRO A 314 14.29 10.34 5.34
CA PRO A 314 15.22 9.60 4.48
C PRO A 314 15.93 8.42 5.17
N PHE A 315 15.74 8.23 6.48
CA PHE A 315 16.29 7.12 7.27
C PHE A 315 15.22 6.14 7.76
N GLY A 316 14.00 6.22 7.21
CA GLY A 316 12.85 5.43 7.60
C GLY A 316 11.82 6.23 8.38
N TRP A 317 10.88 5.55 9.02
CA TRP A 317 9.84 6.20 9.81
C TRP A 317 10.25 6.37 11.27
N THR A 318 9.88 7.50 11.88
CA THR A 318 10.39 7.90 13.21
C THR A 318 9.34 7.82 14.30
N GLN A 319 8.11 8.25 14.01
CA GLN A 319 7.03 8.29 14.98
C GLN A 319 5.67 8.13 14.31
N VAL A 320 4.71 7.64 15.08
CA VAL A 320 3.29 7.69 14.73
C VAL A 320 2.75 9.08 15.06
N VAL A 321 1.96 9.64 14.14
CA VAL A 321 1.29 10.92 14.37
C VAL A 321 0.14 10.71 15.37
N PRO A 322 0.11 11.46 16.48
CA PRO A 322 -0.97 11.33 17.45
C PRO A 322 -2.29 11.80 16.83
N LEU A 323 -3.34 11.00 17.01
CA LEU A 323 -4.70 11.31 16.60
C LEU A 323 -5.66 11.11 17.76
N GLU A 324 -6.63 12.02 17.90
CA GLU A 324 -7.76 11.85 18.82
C GLU A 324 -8.90 11.12 18.09
N LEU A 325 -9.13 9.86 18.46
CA LEU A 325 -10.18 9.04 17.89
C LEU A 325 -11.50 9.19 18.64
N TRP A 326 -12.60 9.04 17.91
CA TRP A 326 -13.90 8.81 18.55
C TRP A 326 -13.93 7.43 19.20
N ALA A 327 -14.75 7.25 20.25
CA ALA A 327 -14.82 6.00 20.99
C ALA A 327 -15.14 4.79 20.07
N GLU A 328 -16.07 4.97 19.14
CA GLU A 328 -16.43 3.93 18.16
C GLU A 328 -15.30 3.58 17.18
N GLU A 329 -14.45 4.54 16.82
CA GLU A 329 -13.30 4.33 15.95
C GLU A 329 -12.19 3.58 16.71
N ALA A 330 -11.96 3.94 17.97
CA ALA A 330 -11.02 3.23 18.85
C ALA A 330 -11.48 1.77 19.06
N ASP A 331 -12.76 1.54 19.36
CA ASP A 331 -13.32 0.20 19.53
C ASP A 331 -13.18 -0.63 18.24
N LEU A 332 -13.48 -0.04 17.07
CA LEU A 332 -13.29 -0.71 15.80
C LEU A 332 -11.81 -1.03 15.56
N LEU A 333 -10.91 -0.08 15.82
CA LEU A 333 -9.47 -0.24 15.71
C LEU A 333 -8.96 -1.41 16.54
N HIS A 334 -9.30 -1.48 17.83
CA HIS A 334 -8.87 -2.59 18.69
C HIS A 334 -9.37 -3.94 18.19
N ARG A 335 -10.64 -4.01 17.75
CA ARG A 335 -11.19 -5.26 17.19
C ARG A 335 -10.44 -5.70 15.92
N MET A 336 -10.19 -4.77 15.00
CA MET A 336 -9.48 -5.09 13.74
C MET A 336 -8.01 -5.45 14.00
N ALA A 337 -7.34 -4.74 14.91
CA ALA A 337 -5.96 -5.05 15.31
C ALA A 337 -5.83 -6.45 15.93
N ASN A 338 -6.76 -6.83 16.82
CA ASN A 338 -6.76 -8.15 17.45
C ASN A 338 -7.01 -9.27 16.42
N GLN A 339 -7.96 -9.07 15.50
CA GLN A 339 -8.24 -10.03 14.43
C GLN A 339 -7.05 -10.20 13.49
N LEU A 340 -6.40 -9.09 13.12
CA LEU A 340 -5.19 -9.13 12.30
C LEU A 340 -4.04 -9.86 13.01
N SER A 341 -3.79 -9.54 14.28
CA SER A 341 -2.72 -10.15 15.05
C SER A 341 -2.89 -11.67 15.15
N HIS A 342 -4.11 -12.15 15.46
CA HIS A 342 -4.40 -13.59 15.46
C HIS A 342 -4.12 -14.24 14.11
N ARG A 343 -4.58 -13.61 13.02
CA ARG A 343 -4.42 -14.13 11.67
C ARG A 343 -2.96 -14.19 11.21
N LEU A 344 -2.18 -13.15 11.51
CA LEU A 344 -0.75 -13.14 11.20
C LEU A 344 0.00 -14.24 11.96
N GLN A 345 -0.37 -14.50 13.21
CA GLN A 345 0.20 -15.64 13.93
C GLN A 345 -0.14 -16.95 13.23
N GLU A 346 -1.39 -17.16 12.80
CA GLU A 346 -1.76 -18.36 12.04
C GLU A 346 -0.99 -18.49 10.72
N ASP A 347 -0.89 -17.41 9.94
CA ASP A 347 -0.17 -17.40 8.66
C ASP A 347 1.31 -17.74 8.84
N LEU A 348 1.95 -17.22 9.89
CA LEU A 348 3.36 -17.49 10.22
C LEU A 348 3.62 -18.91 10.72
N HIS A 349 2.65 -19.56 11.39
CA HIS A 349 2.82 -20.94 11.87
C HIS A 349 2.54 -21.99 10.77
N ARG A 350 1.86 -21.60 9.68
CA ARG A 350 1.48 -22.51 8.59
C ARG A 350 2.53 -22.64 7.49
N GLY A 351 3.40 -21.65 7.32
CA GLY A 351 4.51 -21.67 6.34
C GLY A 351 5.72 -22.42 6.85
#